data_AF-A0A350VWH5-F1
#
_entry.id   AF-A0A350VWH5-F1
#
_cell.length_a   1.000
_cell.length_b   1.000
_cell.length_c   1.000
_cell.angle_alpha   90.00
_cell.angle_beta   90.00
_cell.angle_gamma   90.00
#
_symmetry.space_group_name_H-M   'P 1'
#
loop_
_entity.id
_entity.type
_entity.pdbx_description
1 polymer ?
#
loop_
_entity_poly.entity_id
_entity_poly.type
_entity_poly.pdbx_seq_one_letter_code
_entity_poly.pdbx_strand_id
1 'polypeptide(L)' 'MDDAIIISNLNDFIFCPASIYFHKLYGSEDKLMYQTNYQIDGTKAHESVDNKSYSTRKCFLI' A
#
# COMPACT_ATOMS: atom_id res chain seq x y z
N MET A 1 14.88 -11.81 -11.23
CA MET A 1 14.04 -12.52 -10.25
C MET A 1 12.78 -11.67 -10.10
N ASP A 2 11.93 -11.60 -11.12
CA ASP A 2 11.09 -10.39 -11.31
C ASP A 2 9.75 -10.63 -12.04
N ASP A 3 9.02 -11.70 -11.71
CA ASP A 3 7.62 -11.90 -12.18
C ASP A 3 6.60 -11.76 -11.02
N ALA A 4 6.95 -11.03 -9.96
CA ALA A 4 6.04 -10.82 -8.85
C ALA A 4 5.04 -9.71 -9.18
N ILE A 5 3.75 -10.05 -9.19
CA ILE A 5 2.66 -9.08 -9.33
C ILE A 5 2.49 -8.36 -7.98
N ILE A 6 2.49 -7.03 -8.01
CA ILE A 6 2.22 -6.20 -6.83
C ILE A 6 0.79 -6.48 -6.36
N ILE A 7 0.62 -6.67 -5.05
CA ILE A 7 -0.66 -7.02 -4.43
C ILE A 7 -1.78 -6.03 -4.81
N SER A 8 -1.47 -4.74 -4.94
CA SER A 8 -2.44 -3.71 -5.35
C SER A 8 -2.98 -3.95 -6.76
N ASN A 9 -2.14 -4.38 -7.71
CA ASN A 9 -2.58 -4.69 -9.08
C ASN A 9 -3.47 -5.94 -9.10
N LEU A 10 -3.19 -6.93 -8.25
CA LEU A 10 -4.03 -8.11 -8.09
C LEU A 10 -5.39 -7.74 -7.47
N ASN A 11 -5.39 -6.87 -6.46
CA ASN A 11 -6.58 -6.36 -5.81
C ASN A 11 -7.47 -5.61 -6.81
N ASP A 12 -6.88 -4.70 -7.59
CA ASP A 12 -7.61 -3.98 -8.64
C ASP A 12 -8.20 -4.94 -9.67
N PHE A 13 -7.45 -5.95 -10.12
CA PHE A 13 -7.96 -6.94 -11.07
C PHE A 13 -9.20 -7.69 -10.55
N ILE A 14 -9.22 -8.04 -9.27
CA ILE A 14 -10.33 -8.80 -8.67
C ILE A 14 -11.55 -7.91 -8.41
N PHE A 15 -11.35 -6.70 -7.88
CA PHE A 15 -12.45 -5.85 -7.40
C PHE A 15 -12.90 -4.77 -8.40
N CYS A 16 -11.99 -4.25 -9.22
CA CYS A 16 -12.29 -3.21 -10.20
C CYS A 16 -11.26 -3.20 -11.35
N PRO A 17 -11.42 -4.01 -12.41
CA PRO A 17 -10.43 -4.08 -13.48
C PRO A 17 -10.11 -2.72 -14.14
N ALA A 18 -11.07 -1.79 -14.14
CA ALA A 18 -10.88 -0.42 -14.62
C ALA A 18 -9.91 0.39 -13.74
N SER A 19 -9.83 0.14 -12.43
CA SER A 19 -8.92 0.85 -11.52
C SER A 19 -7.45 0.58 -11.82
N ILE A 20 -7.11 -0.54 -12.46
CA ILE A 20 -5.74 -0.82 -12.94
C ILE A 20 -5.26 0.28 -13.89
N TYR A 21 -6.14 0.74 -14.78
CA TYR A 21 -5.79 1.80 -15.74
C TYR A 21 -5.48 3.11 -15.01
N PHE A 22 -6.33 3.49 -14.06
CA PHE A 22 -6.14 4.71 -13.28
C PHE A 22 -4.92 4.62 -12.35
N HIS A 23 -4.64 3.47 -11.74
CA HIS A 23 -3.42 3.26 -10.96
C HIS A 23 -2.15 3.40 -11.81
N LYS A 24 -2.17 2.97 -13.07
CA LYS A 24 -1.05 3.20 -13.99
C LYS A 24 -0.93 4.67 -14.41
N LEU A 25 -2.05 5.37 -14.57
CA LEU A 25 -2.08 6.77 -14.97
C LEU A 25 -1.59 7.70 -13.85
N TYR A 26 -2.05 7.48 -12.62
CA TYR A 26 -1.73 8.30 -11.44
C TYR A 26 -0.57 7.76 -10.61
N GLY A 27 0.03 6.63 -10.98
CA GLY A 27 1.09 5.99 -10.19
C GLY A 27 2.35 6.84 -9.98
N SER A 28 2.56 7.85 -10.83
CA SER A 28 3.64 8.84 -10.71
C SER A 28 3.21 10.17 -10.08
N GLU A 29 1.91 10.39 -9.89
CA GLU A 29 1.36 11.63 -9.36
C GLU A 29 1.40 11.66 -7.83
N ASP A 30 1.30 12.86 -7.25
CA ASP A 30 1.34 13.02 -5.80
C ASP A 30 0.16 12.28 -5.14
N LYS A 31 0.49 11.39 -4.19
CA LYS A 31 -0.47 10.60 -3.42
C LYS A 31 -1.55 11.47 -2.76
N LEU A 32 -1.23 12.69 -2.38
CA LEU A 32 -2.18 13.61 -1.76
C LEU A 32 -3.32 14.01 -2.70
N MET A 33 -3.11 13.97 -4.02
CA MET A 33 -4.10 14.39 -5.00
C MET A 33 -5.22 13.36 -5.21
N TYR A 34 -4.97 12.09 -4.91
CA TYR A 34 -5.92 11.01 -5.23
C TYR A 34 -6.19 10.03 -4.08
N GLN A 35 -5.35 9.99 -3.04
CA GLN A 35 -5.59 9.16 -1.87
C GLN A 35 -6.55 9.84 -0.89
N THR A 36 -7.45 9.05 -0.33
CA THR A 36 -8.31 9.46 0.78
C THR A 36 -7.56 9.44 2.11
N ASN A 37 -8.09 10.13 3.13
CA ASN A 37 -7.52 10.15 4.48
C ASN A 37 -7.27 8.73 5.03
N TYR A 38 -8.20 7.80 4.81
CA TYR A 38 -8.05 6.41 5.26
C TYR A 38 -6.85 5.70 4.62
N GLN A 39 -6.55 5.98 3.34
CA GLN A 39 -5.40 5.40 2.65
C GLN A 39 -4.08 6.00 3.15
N ILE A 40 -4.07 7.30 3.45
CA ILE A 40 -2.91 8.00 4.02
C ILE A 40 -2.63 7.47 5.43
N ASP A 41 -3.66 7.36 6.27
CA ASP A 41 -3.55 6.83 7.64
C ASP A 41 -3.09 5.37 7.63
N GLY A 42 -3.61 4.56 6.69
CA GLY A 42 -3.15 3.19 6.48
C GLY A 42 -1.68 3.11 6.10
N THR A 43 -1.22 3.98 5.19
CA THR A 43 0.20 4.06 4.80
C THR A 43 1.09 4.40 6.00
N LYS A 44 0.65 5.36 6.83
CA LYS A 44 1.38 5.76 8.04
C LYS A 44 1.46 4.63 9.08
N ALA A 45 0.40 3.84 9.23
CA ALA A 45 0.44 2.67 10.12
C ALA A 45 1.48 1.63 9.68
N HIS A 46 1.65 1.44 8.37
CA HIS A 46 2.63 0.52 7.79
C HIS A 46 4.08 1.01 7.88
N GLU A 47 4.32 2.31 8.08
CA GLU A 47 5.66 2.92 8.10
C GLU A 47 6.63 2.22 9.06
N SER A 48 6.16 1.80 10.23
CA SER A 48 6.99 1.10 11.23
C SER A 48 7.46 -0.28 10.76
N VAL A 49 6.64 -0.98 9.99
CA VAL A 49 6.95 -2.29 9.41
C VAL A 49 7.93 -2.11 8.25
N ASP A 50 7.64 -1.17 7.36
CA ASP A 50 8.45 -0.89 6.18
C ASP A 50 9.87 -0.42 6.55
N ASN A 51 9.98 0.44 7.58
CA ASN A 51 11.24 0.92 8.11
C ASN A 51 11.92 -0.04 9.10
N LYS A 52 11.31 -1.20 9.38
CA LYS A 52 11.79 -2.19 10.36
C LYS A 52 12.06 -1.61 11.75
N SER A 53 11.32 -0.58 12.14
CA SER A 53 11.45 0.11 13.43
C SER A 53 10.52 -0.44 14.52
N TYR A 54 9.80 -1.52 14.21
CA TYR A 54 8.90 -2.18 15.14
C TYR A 54 9.64 -2.88 16.30
N SER A 55 8.97 -2.97 17.44
CA SER A 55 9.52 -3.64 18.64
C SER A 55 9.35 -5.16 18.55
N THR A 56 10.38 -5.91 18.91
CA THR A 56 10.37 -7.38 19.00
C THR A 56 10.33 -7.89 20.44
N ARG A 57 10.19 -7.00 21.43
CA ARG A 57 10.23 -7.39 22.84
C ARG A 57 8.96 -8.17 23.20
N LYS A 58 9.13 -9.34 23.83
CA LYS A 58 8.02 -10.23 24.26
C LYS A 58 6.94 -9.54 25.11
N CYS A 59 7.28 -8.50 25.87
CA CYS A 59 6.29 -7.78 26.69
C CYS A 59 5.25 -7.00 25.87
N PHE A 60 5.51 -6.73 24.58
CA PHE A 60 4.58 -6.03 23.68
C PHE A 60 3.92 -6.96 22.66
N LEU A 61 4.34 -8.24 22.60
CA LEU A 61 3.76 -9.25 21.73
C LEU A 61 2.74 -10.03 22.57
N ILE A 62 1.45 -9.78 22.31
CA ILE A 62 0.31 -10.50 22.92
C ILE A 62 0.25 -11.92 22.38
#